data_AF-A0A842QH29-F1
#
_entry.id   AF-A0A842QH29-F1
#
_cell.length_a   1.000
_cell.length_b   1.000
_cell.length_c   1.000
_cell.angle_alpha   90.00
_cell.angle_beta   90.00
_cell.angle_gamma   90.00
#
_symmetry.space_group_name_H-M   'P 1'
#
loop_
_entity.id
_entity.type
_entity.pdbx_description
1 polymer ?
#
loop_
_entity_poly.entity_id
_entity_poly.type
_entity_poly.pdbx_seq_one_letter_code
_entity_poly.pdbx_strand_id
1 'polypeptide(L)'
;MSENESGLEIEIERDSDGKRIMVSGIILDDDFSEFDDAYQTLLELWRRAERIDTRFELETEINKAKQATEEFWIEKDGKLVLGADIEEISHKMGLCLLKHYPDCVSQRPIAKEIDCSKGSVGKRVRGDFVGVDQYFYKCETGYQLSDTGLHWVLDEVVPAIVNAKNLQENGE
;
A
#
# COMPACT_ATOMS: atom_id res chain seq x y z
N MET A 1 -5.59 29.70 -46.05
CA MET A 1 -5.04 30.16 -44.75
C MET A 1 -5.34 29.03 -43.79
N SER A 2 -4.40 28.11 -43.61
CA SER A 2 -4.52 27.05 -42.62
C SER A 2 -4.02 27.61 -41.30
N GLU A 3 -4.89 27.62 -40.30
CA GLU A 3 -4.55 27.87 -38.91
C GLU A 3 -3.52 26.81 -38.50
N ASN A 4 -2.28 27.22 -38.24
CA ASN A 4 -1.30 26.37 -37.58
C ASN A 4 -1.72 26.32 -36.11
N GLU A 5 -2.44 25.26 -35.74
CA GLU A 5 -2.54 24.86 -34.34
C GLU A 5 -1.15 24.39 -33.91
N SER A 6 -0.37 25.28 -33.29
CA SER A 6 0.87 24.91 -32.59
C SER A 6 0.48 24.23 -31.27
N GLY A 7 0.01 22.98 -31.38
CA GLY A 7 -0.25 22.13 -30.22
C GLY A 7 1.04 21.51 -29.74
N LEU A 8 1.39 21.73 -28.47
CA LEU A 8 2.41 20.94 -27.79
C LEU A 8 1.92 19.49 -27.71
N GLU A 9 2.69 18.56 -28.27
CA GLU A 9 2.40 17.13 -28.21
C GLU A 9 3.29 16.46 -27.16
N ILE A 10 2.69 15.72 -26.25
CA ILE A 10 3.40 14.97 -25.20
C ILE A 10 3.00 13.50 -25.32
N GLU A 11 3.97 12.64 -25.54
CA GLU A 11 3.82 11.18 -25.53
C GLU A 11 4.60 10.57 -24.36
N ILE A 12 3.97 9.61 -23.68
CA ILE A 12 4.59 8.88 -22.57
C ILE A 12 4.64 7.40 -22.92
N GLU A 13 5.85 6.87 -23.07
CA GLU A 13 6.10 5.45 -23.29
C GLU A 13 6.75 4.81 -22.06
N ARG A 14 6.40 3.54 -21.82
CA ARG A 14 6.99 2.73 -20.75
C ARG A 14 7.59 1.47 -21.38
N ASP A 15 8.90 1.33 -21.29
CA ASP A 15 9.65 0.17 -21.78
C ASP A 15 10.33 -0.58 -20.62
N SER A 16 11.07 -1.65 -20.92
CA SER A 16 11.83 -2.43 -19.93
C SER A 16 13.00 -1.67 -19.29
N ASP A 17 13.43 -0.56 -19.92
CA ASP A 17 14.61 0.22 -19.52
C ASP A 17 14.21 1.49 -18.74
N GLY A 18 12.91 1.82 -18.69
CA GLY A 18 12.36 2.87 -17.86
C GLY A 18 11.18 3.60 -18.50
N LYS A 19 11.01 4.86 -18.10
CA LYS A 19 10.01 5.78 -18.68
C LYS A 19 10.69 6.72 -19.65
N ARG A 20 10.09 6.85 -20.83
CA ARG A 20 10.47 7.87 -21.81
C ARG A 20 9.31 8.83 -21.98
N ILE A 21 9.58 10.11 -21.79
CA ILE A 21 8.65 11.19 -22.12
C ILE A 21 9.18 11.87 -23.37
N MET A 22 8.43 11.83 -24.46
CA MET A 22 8.75 12.54 -25.68
C MET A 22 7.88 13.78 -25.76
N VAL A 23 8.49 14.90 -26.14
CA VAL A 23 7.78 16.16 -26.37
C VAL A 23 8.14 16.67 -27.76
N SER A 24 7.11 16.94 -28.56
CA SER A 24 7.20 17.43 -29.94
C SER A 24 6.40 18.71 -30.11
N GLY A 25 6.70 19.46 -31.18
CA GLY A 25 6.00 20.70 -31.51
C GLY A 25 6.49 21.95 -30.78
N ILE A 26 7.67 21.91 -30.13
CA ILE A 26 8.28 23.10 -29.53
C ILE A 26 8.81 24.02 -30.64
N ILE A 27 8.24 25.23 -30.75
CA ILE A 27 8.76 26.31 -31.59
C ILE A 27 9.60 27.20 -30.68
N LEU A 28 10.87 27.41 -31.05
CA LEU A 28 11.78 28.28 -30.30
C LEU A 28 11.85 29.63 -31.01
N ASP A 29 11.12 30.60 -30.50
CA ASP A 29 11.28 32.00 -30.88
C ASP A 29 12.42 32.65 -30.05
N ASP A 30 12.82 33.88 -30.38
CA ASP A 30 13.90 34.59 -29.66
C ASP A 30 13.57 34.84 -28.16
N ASP A 31 12.32 34.63 -27.76
CA ASP A 31 11.85 34.60 -26.37
C ASP A 31 11.74 33.14 -25.89
N PHE A 32 12.73 32.68 -25.12
CA PHE A 32 12.84 31.31 -24.64
C PHE A 32 11.80 30.93 -23.57
N SER A 33 10.84 31.81 -23.25
CA SER A 33 9.81 31.56 -22.23
C SER A 33 8.96 30.33 -22.53
N GLU A 34 8.63 30.07 -23.81
CA GLU A 34 7.84 28.88 -24.19
C GLU A 34 8.60 27.57 -23.96
N PHE A 35 9.94 27.59 -24.09
CA PHE A 35 10.78 26.45 -23.76
C PHE A 35 10.85 26.21 -22.25
N ASP A 36 11.01 27.28 -21.46
CA ASP A 36 11.04 27.18 -20.01
C ASP A 36 9.71 26.63 -19.47
N ASP A 37 8.56 27.08 -20.00
CA ASP A 37 7.24 26.59 -19.62
C ASP A 37 7.04 25.11 -20.01
N ALA A 38 7.47 24.72 -21.21
CA ALA A 38 7.44 23.33 -21.65
C ALA A 38 8.32 22.44 -20.77
N TYR A 39 9.51 22.91 -20.39
CA TYR A 39 10.44 22.21 -19.52
C TYR A 39 9.90 22.05 -18.09
N GLN A 40 9.29 23.09 -17.51
CA GLN A 40 8.64 22.99 -16.19
C GLN A 40 7.48 21.99 -16.22
N THR A 41 6.66 22.04 -17.27
CA THR A 41 5.56 21.08 -17.49
C THR A 41 6.06 19.64 -17.53
N LEU A 42 7.16 19.40 -18.27
CA LEU A 42 7.85 18.11 -18.34
C LEU A 42 8.32 17.62 -16.96
N LEU A 43 8.96 18.49 -16.18
CA LEU A 43 9.42 18.17 -14.82
C LEU A 43 8.25 17.81 -13.89
N GLU A 44 7.14 18.53 -13.97
CA GLU A 44 5.95 18.22 -13.19
C GLU A 44 5.33 16.88 -13.57
N LEU A 45 5.24 16.59 -14.87
CA LEU A 45 4.76 15.31 -15.38
C LEU A 45 5.66 14.16 -14.97
N TRP A 46 6.99 14.33 -15.04
CA TRP A 46 7.97 13.34 -14.61
C TRP A 46 7.79 13.01 -13.11
N ARG A 47 7.77 14.03 -12.25
CA ARG A 47 7.54 13.85 -10.80
C ARG A 47 6.19 13.19 -10.51
N ARG A 48 5.16 13.51 -11.30
CA ARG A 48 3.83 12.88 -11.16
C ARG A 48 3.87 11.42 -11.57
N ALA A 49 4.61 11.09 -12.63
CA ALA A 49 4.80 9.72 -13.10
C ALA A 49 5.55 8.87 -12.05
N GLU A 50 6.60 9.39 -11.42
CA GLU A 50 7.32 8.70 -10.32
C GLU A 50 6.39 8.37 -9.15
N ARG A 51 5.53 9.33 -8.75
CA ARG A 51 4.53 9.09 -7.69
C ARG A 51 3.53 7.99 -8.05
N ILE A 52 3.10 7.94 -9.31
CA ILE A 52 2.18 6.90 -9.80
C ILE A 52 2.85 5.53 -9.74
N ASP A 53 4.13 5.43 -10.12
CA ASP A 53 4.87 4.17 -10.08
C ASP A 53 5.06 3.66 -8.65
N THR A 54 5.50 4.54 -7.75
CA THR A 54 5.66 4.19 -6.34
C THR A 54 4.34 3.68 -5.75
N ARG A 55 3.22 4.31 -6.11
CA ARG A 55 1.89 3.87 -5.67
C ARG A 55 1.52 2.50 -6.25
N PHE A 56 1.80 2.27 -7.54
CA PHE A 56 1.52 1.00 -8.21
C PHE A 56 2.37 -0.15 -7.67
N GLU A 57 3.65 0.12 -7.36
CA GLU A 57 4.55 -0.84 -6.71
C GLU A 57 4.02 -1.23 -5.33
N LEU A 58 3.66 -0.24 -4.51
CA LEU A 58 3.08 -0.49 -3.19
C LEU A 58 1.74 -1.26 -3.28
N GLU A 59 0.84 -0.88 -4.18
CA GLU A 59 -0.41 -1.62 -4.42
C GLU A 59 -0.12 -3.08 -4.83
N THR A 60 0.90 -3.30 -5.65
CA THR A 60 1.32 -4.65 -6.06
C THR A 60 1.85 -5.46 -4.88
N GLU A 61 2.67 -4.85 -4.02
CA GLU A 61 3.18 -5.50 -2.80
C GLU A 61 2.07 -5.84 -1.82
N ILE A 62 1.14 -4.91 -1.59
CA ILE A 62 -0.05 -5.14 -0.76
C ILE A 62 -0.86 -6.33 -1.29
N ASN A 63 -1.10 -6.38 -2.60
CA ASN A 63 -1.88 -7.47 -3.19
C ASN A 63 -1.16 -8.81 -3.09
N LYS A 64 0.16 -8.84 -3.31
CA LYS A 64 0.98 -10.05 -3.09
C LYS A 64 0.93 -10.50 -1.63
N ALA A 65 1.04 -9.57 -0.68
CA ALA A 65 0.96 -9.87 0.74
C ALA A 65 -0.43 -10.38 1.16
N LYS A 66 -1.50 -9.81 0.63
CA LYS A 66 -2.87 -10.31 0.81
C LYS A 66 -2.98 -11.75 0.33
N GLN A 67 -2.56 -12.03 -0.91
CA GLN A 67 -2.58 -13.38 -1.48
C GLN A 67 -1.73 -14.37 -0.67
N ALA A 68 -0.51 -13.99 -0.30
CA ALA A 68 0.39 -14.81 0.50
C ALA A 68 -0.16 -15.14 1.89
N THR A 69 -1.12 -14.36 2.38
CA THR A 69 -1.72 -14.56 3.70
C THR A 69 -3.15 -15.12 3.68
N GLU A 70 -3.73 -15.37 2.50
CA GLU A 70 -5.10 -15.89 2.36
C GLU A 70 -5.32 -17.20 3.11
N GLU A 71 -4.35 -18.11 3.07
CA GLU A 71 -4.42 -19.43 3.68
C GLU A 71 -4.41 -19.42 5.22
N PHE A 72 -3.98 -18.34 5.86
CA PHE A 72 -4.05 -18.19 7.32
C PHE A 72 -5.44 -17.78 7.80
N TRP A 73 -6.35 -17.45 6.89
CA TRP A 73 -7.74 -17.16 7.19
C TRP A 73 -8.58 -18.43 7.12
N ILE A 74 -9.00 -18.92 8.28
CA ILE A 74 -9.77 -20.16 8.42
C ILE A 74 -11.23 -19.88 8.75
N GLU A 75 -12.13 -20.73 8.28
CA GLU A 75 -13.53 -20.66 8.65
C GLU A 75 -13.78 -21.37 9.98
N LYS A 76 -14.29 -20.64 10.98
CA LYS A 76 -14.64 -21.13 12.31
C LYS A 76 -16.03 -20.59 12.68
N ASP A 77 -16.96 -21.50 12.98
CA ASP A 77 -18.35 -21.16 13.32
C ASP A 77 -19.04 -20.24 12.29
N GLY A 78 -18.82 -20.49 11.00
CA GLY A 78 -19.36 -19.69 9.89
C GLY A 78 -18.77 -18.27 9.79
N LYS A 79 -17.58 -18.05 10.37
CA LYS A 79 -16.87 -16.77 10.32
C LYS A 79 -15.43 -17.00 9.92
N LEU A 80 -14.91 -16.08 9.11
CA LEU A 80 -13.50 -16.07 8.73
C LEU A 80 -12.70 -15.46 9.88
N VAL A 81 -11.77 -16.24 10.44
CA VAL A 81 -10.88 -15.84 11.53
C VAL A 81 -9.43 -16.16 11.18
N LEU A 82 -8.50 -15.40 11.73
CA LEU A 82 -7.09 -15.69 11.57
C LEU A 82 -6.71 -16.90 12.42
N GLY A 83 -5.93 -17.82 11.83
CA GLY A 83 -5.49 -19.06 12.46
C GLY A 83 -4.87 -18.88 13.85
N ALA A 84 -4.98 -19.93 14.67
CA ALA A 84 -4.43 -19.92 16.03
C ALA A 84 -2.90 -19.80 16.03
N ASP A 85 -2.25 -20.26 14.97
CA ASP A 85 -0.78 -20.39 14.84
C ASP A 85 -0.03 -19.06 14.82
N ILE A 86 -0.75 -17.94 14.62
CA ILE A 86 -0.19 -16.60 14.77
C ILE A 86 -0.37 -16.16 16.22
N GLU A 87 0.67 -16.32 17.04
CA GLU A 87 0.61 -16.09 18.49
C GLU A 87 0.46 -14.60 18.85
N GLU A 88 1.14 -13.72 18.11
CA GLU A 88 1.19 -12.30 18.46
C GLU A 88 -0.06 -11.55 17.98
N ILE A 89 -0.86 -11.05 18.92
CA ILE A 89 -2.08 -10.29 18.63
C ILE A 89 -1.80 -9.06 17.74
N SER A 90 -0.66 -8.40 17.90
CA SER A 90 -0.27 -7.25 17.07
C SER A 90 -0.12 -7.67 15.61
N HIS A 91 0.53 -8.82 15.34
CA HIS A 91 0.60 -9.40 13.99
C HIS A 91 -0.78 -9.74 13.45
N LYS A 92 -1.65 -10.35 14.28
CA LYS A 92 -3.02 -10.64 13.85
C LYS A 92 -3.78 -9.37 13.46
N MET A 93 -3.61 -8.30 14.23
CA MET A 93 -4.18 -6.98 13.93
C MET A 93 -3.61 -6.39 12.64
N GLY A 94 -2.29 -6.47 12.46
CA GLY A 94 -1.60 -6.02 11.25
C GLY A 94 -2.17 -6.69 9.99
N LEU A 95 -2.29 -8.02 10.02
CA LEU A 95 -2.86 -8.80 8.93
C LEU A 95 -4.34 -8.52 8.68
N CYS A 96 -5.14 -8.36 9.74
CA CYS A 96 -6.54 -7.99 9.61
C CYS A 96 -6.69 -6.63 8.92
N LEU A 97 -5.93 -5.62 9.34
CA LEU A 97 -5.99 -4.30 8.71
C LEU A 97 -5.38 -4.30 7.30
N LEU A 98 -4.34 -5.10 7.04
CA LEU A 98 -3.78 -5.28 5.70
C LEU A 98 -4.84 -5.84 4.74
N LYS A 99 -5.59 -6.87 5.14
CA LYS A 99 -6.66 -7.47 4.32
C LYS A 99 -7.68 -6.44 3.85
N HIS A 100 -8.10 -5.54 4.75
CA HIS A 100 -9.07 -4.49 4.45
C HIS A 100 -8.45 -3.22 3.87
N TYR A 101 -7.13 -3.06 3.89
CA TYR A 101 -6.46 -1.85 3.40
C TYR A 101 -6.84 -1.51 1.95
N PRO A 102 -7.13 -0.24 1.61
CA PRO A 102 -7.00 0.97 2.45
C PRO A 102 -8.24 1.32 3.30
N ASP A 103 -9.20 0.40 3.44
CA ASP A 103 -10.43 0.69 4.16
C ASP A 103 -10.25 0.71 5.69
N CYS A 104 -11.06 1.54 6.32
CA CYS A 104 -11.14 1.67 7.77
C CYS A 104 -11.98 0.58 8.42
N VAL A 105 -11.44 -0.05 9.46
CA VAL A 105 -12.11 -1.15 10.16
C VAL A 105 -12.38 -0.79 11.63
N SER A 106 -13.62 -0.96 12.06
CA SER A 106 -13.96 -0.72 13.47
C SER A 106 -13.45 -1.84 14.38
N GLN A 107 -13.30 -1.57 15.69
CA GLN A 107 -12.73 -2.53 16.65
C GLN A 107 -13.49 -3.85 16.76
N ARG A 108 -14.80 -3.86 16.49
CA ARG A 108 -15.65 -5.05 16.66
C ARG A 108 -15.39 -6.09 15.55
N PRO A 109 -15.39 -5.74 14.26
CA PRO A 109 -14.88 -6.60 13.19
C PRO A 109 -13.47 -7.11 13.45
N ILE A 110 -12.51 -6.22 13.79
CA ILE A 110 -11.12 -6.62 14.09
C ILE A 110 -11.09 -7.69 15.18
N ALA A 111 -11.75 -7.44 16.32
CA ALA A 111 -11.80 -8.37 17.44
C ALA A 111 -12.38 -9.74 17.06
N LYS A 112 -13.38 -9.77 16.18
CA LYS A 112 -13.97 -11.02 15.68
C LYS A 112 -13.00 -11.77 14.77
N GLU A 113 -12.39 -11.06 13.82
CA GLU A 113 -11.50 -11.64 12.81
C GLU A 113 -10.20 -12.19 13.41
N ILE A 114 -9.71 -11.60 14.51
CA ILE A 114 -8.48 -12.08 15.17
C ILE A 114 -8.75 -12.95 16.40
N ASP A 115 -10.02 -13.35 16.61
CA ASP A 115 -10.51 -14.15 17.74
C ASP A 115 -10.00 -13.63 19.11
N CYS A 116 -10.21 -12.33 19.38
CA CYS A 116 -9.79 -11.73 20.64
C CYS A 116 -10.84 -10.78 21.23
N SER A 117 -10.63 -10.35 22.48
CA SER A 117 -11.55 -9.42 23.13
C SER A 117 -11.43 -8.00 22.57
N LYS A 118 -12.56 -7.31 22.40
CA LYS A 118 -12.60 -5.89 21.98
C LYS A 118 -11.74 -4.99 22.87
N GLY A 119 -11.66 -5.29 24.17
CA GLY A 119 -10.80 -4.57 25.11
C GLY A 119 -9.31 -4.70 24.77
N SER A 120 -8.87 -5.88 24.31
CA SER A 120 -7.49 -6.13 23.91
C SER A 120 -7.12 -5.39 22.62
N VAL A 121 -8.02 -5.36 21.64
CA VAL A 121 -7.89 -4.53 20.43
C VAL A 121 -7.80 -3.06 20.81
N GLY A 122 -8.74 -2.59 21.63
CA GLY A 122 -8.85 -1.19 22.04
C GLY A 122 -7.60 -0.66 22.72
N LYS A 123 -6.91 -1.48 23.52
CA LYS A 123 -5.64 -1.11 24.15
C LYS A 123 -4.50 -0.93 23.14
N ARG A 124 -4.37 -1.85 22.18
CA ARG A 124 -3.31 -1.80 21.15
C ARG A 124 -3.47 -0.62 20.20
N VAL A 125 -4.67 -0.40 19.67
CA VAL A 125 -4.91 0.70 18.73
C VAL A 125 -4.83 2.09 19.36
N ARG A 126 -4.83 2.19 20.71
CA ARG A 126 -4.60 3.46 21.42
C ARG A 126 -3.14 3.67 21.83
N GLY A 127 -2.27 2.70 21.57
CA GLY A 127 -0.89 2.76 22.03
C GLY A 127 -0.72 2.51 23.53
N ASP A 128 -1.68 1.85 24.18
CA ASP A 128 -1.56 1.47 25.59
C ASP A 128 -0.45 0.40 25.81
N PHE A 129 0.13 -0.13 24.73
CA PHE A 129 1.29 -1.01 24.72
C PHE A 129 2.46 -0.32 24.01
N VAL A 130 3.63 -0.31 24.67
CA VAL A 130 4.85 0.29 24.12
C VAL A 130 5.27 -0.44 22.85
N GLY A 131 5.54 0.32 21.78
CA GLY A 131 6.15 -0.19 20.54
C GLY A 131 5.17 -0.59 19.43
N VAL A 132 3.85 -0.39 19.61
CA VAL A 132 2.83 -0.69 18.58
C VAL A 132 1.91 0.49 18.27
N ASP A 133 2.09 1.62 18.95
CA ASP A 133 1.29 2.84 18.82
C ASP A 133 1.45 3.51 17.46
N GLN A 134 2.63 3.40 16.85
CA GLN A 134 2.93 3.99 15.55
C GLN A 134 2.35 3.23 14.36
N TYR A 135 1.92 1.97 14.52
CA TYR A 135 1.48 1.11 13.42
C TYR A 135 0.00 1.27 13.05
N PHE A 136 -0.80 1.79 13.98
CA PHE A 136 -2.24 1.89 13.82
C PHE A 136 -2.68 3.34 13.92
N TYR A 137 -3.39 3.82 12.91
CA TYR A 137 -3.94 5.16 12.89
C TYR A 137 -5.47 5.11 12.97
N LYS A 138 -6.05 6.06 13.71
CA LYS A 138 -7.50 6.20 13.88
C LYS A 138 -8.09 7.08 12.80
N CYS A 139 -8.96 6.50 11.98
CA CYS A 139 -9.74 7.23 10.98
C CYS A 139 -11.20 7.47 11.44
N GLU A 140 -12.03 8.09 10.61
CA GLU A 140 -13.40 8.50 10.97
C GLU A 140 -14.28 7.34 11.46
N THR A 141 -14.19 6.18 10.79
CA THR A 141 -15.08 5.03 11.04
C THR A 141 -14.41 3.89 11.82
N GLY A 142 -13.11 4.00 12.12
CA GLY A 142 -12.36 2.91 12.75
C GLY A 142 -10.85 3.13 12.79
N TYR A 143 -10.11 2.11 12.37
CA TYR A 143 -8.66 2.06 12.38
C TYR A 143 -8.15 1.49 11.05
N GLN A 144 -6.94 1.92 10.69
CA GLN A 144 -6.20 1.47 9.52
C GLN A 144 -4.71 1.35 9.90
N LEU A 145 -3.92 0.67 9.06
CA LEU A 145 -2.46 0.78 9.11
C LEU A 145 -2.04 2.22 8.80
N SER A 146 -1.11 2.76 9.59
CA SER A 146 -0.34 3.93 9.17
C SER A 146 0.66 3.53 8.07
N ASP A 147 1.32 4.50 7.44
CA ASP A 147 2.41 4.20 6.49
C ASP A 147 3.51 3.34 7.13
N THR A 148 3.90 3.68 8.36
CA THR A 148 4.86 2.88 9.15
C THR A 148 4.31 1.48 9.46
N GLY A 149 3.03 1.37 9.82
CA GLY A 149 2.39 0.09 10.09
C GLY A 149 2.26 -0.78 8.84
N LEU A 150 2.05 -0.17 7.67
CA LEU A 150 1.98 -0.85 6.41
C LEU A 150 3.33 -1.49 6.06
N HIS A 151 4.41 -0.71 6.11
CA HIS A 151 5.77 -1.23 5.90
C HIS A 151 6.14 -2.31 6.92
N TRP A 152 5.85 -2.10 8.20
CA TRP A 152 6.05 -3.12 9.22
C TRP A 152 5.32 -4.45 8.89
N VAL A 153 4.07 -4.38 8.42
CA VAL A 153 3.34 -5.60 8.04
C VAL A 153 3.97 -6.27 6.81
N LEU A 154 4.31 -5.50 5.78
CA LEU A 154 4.85 -6.01 4.51
C LEU A 154 6.27 -6.58 4.67
N ASP A 155 7.11 -5.89 5.42
CA ASP A 155 8.56 -6.17 5.50
C ASP A 155 8.90 -7.16 6.63
N GLU A 156 8.09 -7.21 7.69
CA GLU A 156 8.38 -8.02 8.87
C GLU A 156 7.32 -9.10 9.13
N VAL A 157 6.05 -8.69 9.26
CA VAL A 157 4.99 -9.61 9.73
C VAL A 157 4.68 -10.70 8.71
N VAL A 158 4.45 -10.33 7.45
CA VAL A 158 4.11 -11.29 6.39
C VAL A 158 5.26 -12.27 6.15
N PRO A 159 6.52 -11.84 5.96
CA PRO A 159 7.65 -12.75 5.83
C PRO A 159 7.83 -13.67 7.04
N ALA A 160 7.69 -13.16 8.27
CA ALA A 160 7.85 -13.96 9.47
C ALA A 160 6.83 -15.12 9.53
N ILE A 161 5.57 -14.84 9.22
CA ILE A 161 4.48 -15.83 9.29
C ILE A 161 4.59 -16.86 8.16
N VAL A 162 4.87 -16.41 6.93
CA VAL A 162 5.05 -17.30 5.77
C VAL A 162 6.26 -18.22 5.98
N ASN A 163 7.38 -17.68 6.48
CA ASN A 163 8.58 -18.49 6.76
C ASN A 163 8.35 -19.49 7.90
N ALA A 164 7.67 -19.09 8.97
CA ALA A 164 7.35 -19.98 10.08
C ALA A 164 6.54 -21.20 9.60
N LYS A 165 5.57 -20.99 8.70
CA LYS A 165 4.78 -22.05 8.09
C LYS A 165 5.64 -22.98 7.21
N ASN A 166 6.44 -22.42 6.30
CA ASN A 166 7.31 -23.22 5.42
C ASN A 166 8.27 -24.11 6.20
N LEU A 167 8.75 -23.67 7.36
CA LEU A 167 9.60 -24.48 8.24
C LEU A 167 8.83 -25.64 8.89
N GLN A 168 7.54 -25.48 9.18
CA GLN A 168 6.69 -26.55 9.70
C GLN A 168 6.41 -27.62 8.63
N GLU A 169 6.12 -27.21 7.39
CA GLU A 169 5.81 -28.15 6.29
C GLU A 169 7.02 -28.95 5.79
N ASN A 170 8.24 -28.40 5.89
CA ASN A 170 9.48 -29.09 5.47
C ASN A 170 10.20 -29.84 6.62
N GLY A 171 9.69 -29.73 7.84
CA GLY A 171 10.23 -30.38 9.04
C GLY A 171 9.54 -31.70 9.41
N GLU A 172 8.52 -32.11 8.64
CA GLU A 172 7.84 -33.41 8.69
C GLU A 172 8.36 -34.38 7.63
#